data_AF-A0A3B8ITH8-F1
#
_entry.id   AF-A0A3B8ITH8-F1
#
_cell.length_a   1.000
_cell.length_b   1.000
_cell.length_c   1.000
_cell.angle_alpha   90.00
_cell.angle_beta   90.00
_cell.angle_gamma   90.00
#
_symmetry.space_group_name_H-M   'P 1'
#
loop_
_entity.id
_entity.type
_entity.pdbx_description
1 polymer ?
#
loop_
_entity_poly.entity_id
_entity_poly.type
_entity_poly.pdbx_seq_one_letter_code
_entity_poly.pdbx_strand_id
1 'polypeptide(L)'
;GGQGGYGYGNTGGYYGNNPTCPPQGGYGAAWTMTTREVRQIGFAMDNQAFDEDKLRVARRTIGNSNRTILSADLRILLNRFAFDRHRLQLAKFAYERVADPQNFYLVYNSFVYASSYQELDHFLGYNQPYYRPGGRAPAAPRNGNVQNPGRGNGNGSGRPGGRGQRG
;
A
#
# COMPACT_ATOMS: atom_id res chain seq x y z
N GLY A 1 -43.61 -32.18 -33.63
CA GLY A 1 -42.51 -32.29 -32.67
C GLY A 1 -42.62 -31.12 -31.72
N GLY A 2 -43.08 -31.37 -30.50
CA GLY A 2 -43.14 -30.36 -29.45
C GLY A 2 -42.16 -30.73 -28.35
N GLN A 3 -41.47 -29.71 -27.81
CA GLN A 3 -41.20 -29.47 -26.40
C GLN A 3 -40.04 -28.47 -26.27
N GLY A 4 -40.37 -27.29 -25.74
CA GLY A 4 -39.44 -26.22 -25.39
C GLY A 4 -40.08 -25.31 -24.34
N GLY A 5 -40.34 -25.87 -23.15
CA GLY A 5 -40.42 -25.11 -21.89
C GLY A 5 -39.05 -25.24 -21.21
N TYR A 6 -38.57 -24.34 -20.34
CA TYR A 6 -39.25 -23.66 -19.24
C TYR A 6 -38.44 -22.42 -18.87
N GLY A 7 -39.10 -21.27 -18.68
CA GLY A 7 -38.54 -20.13 -17.97
C GLY A 7 -39.10 -20.07 -16.56
N TYR A 8 -38.24 -19.81 -15.57
CA TYR A 8 -38.49 -19.18 -14.26
C TYR A 8 -37.09 -18.67 -13.81
N GLY A 9 -36.87 -17.44 -13.34
CA GLY A 9 -37.58 -16.79 -12.24
C GLY A 9 -36.64 -16.74 -11.03
N ASN A 10 -36.12 -15.55 -10.75
CA ASN A 10 -35.27 -15.08 -9.65
C ASN A 10 -35.61 -15.66 -8.24
N THR A 11 -34.61 -16.02 -7.41
CA THR A 11 -34.42 -15.53 -6.01
C THR A 11 -33.31 -16.24 -5.20
N GLY A 12 -32.58 -15.45 -4.40
CA GLY A 12 -31.71 -15.86 -3.27
C GLY A 12 -30.29 -15.28 -3.38
N GLY A 13 -30.03 -14.02 -3.00
CA GLY A 13 -29.62 -13.63 -1.64
C GLY A 13 -28.39 -14.45 -1.20
N TYR A 14 -27.18 -13.93 -1.02
CA TYR A 14 -26.78 -12.97 0.01
C TYR A 14 -25.51 -12.18 -0.42
N TYR A 15 -25.51 -10.88 -0.12
CA TYR A 15 -24.48 -9.85 -0.37
C TYR A 15 -24.29 -9.40 -1.82
N GLY A 16 -25.31 -8.69 -2.31
CA GLY A 16 -25.23 -7.83 -3.48
C GLY A 16 -24.41 -6.57 -3.23
N ASN A 17 -23.73 -6.15 -4.30
CA ASN A 17 -23.50 -4.77 -4.74
C ASN A 17 -22.90 -3.78 -3.73
N ASN A 18 -21.58 -3.59 -3.82
CA ASN A 18 -20.96 -2.32 -3.44
C ASN A 18 -20.55 -1.57 -4.72
N PRO A 19 -21.08 -0.35 -4.98
CA PRO A 19 -20.96 0.36 -6.25
C PRO A 19 -19.87 1.42 -6.23
N THR A 20 -18.78 1.24 -6.99
CA THR A 20 -18.00 2.35 -7.58
C THR A 20 -17.21 1.88 -8.80
N CYS A 21 -17.91 1.55 -9.88
CA CYS A 21 -17.44 1.92 -11.20
C CYS A 21 -18.69 2.49 -11.89
N PRO A 22 -18.75 3.80 -12.20
CA PRO A 22 -19.88 4.31 -12.93
C PRO A 22 -19.96 3.56 -14.27
N PRO A 23 -21.16 3.21 -14.75
CA PRO A 23 -21.33 2.63 -16.07
C PRO A 23 -21.13 3.74 -17.11
N GLN A 24 -19.87 4.12 -17.35
CA GLN A 24 -19.52 4.94 -18.50
C GLN A 24 -19.26 3.98 -19.65
N GLY A 25 -20.20 4.03 -20.62
CA GLY A 25 -20.09 3.31 -21.86
C GLY A 25 -18.73 3.53 -22.52
N GLY A 26 -18.20 2.45 -23.08
CA GLY A 26 -17.04 2.49 -23.95
C GLY A 26 -15.72 2.28 -23.22
N TYR A 27 -15.06 1.17 -23.53
CA TYR A 27 -13.60 1.02 -23.49
C TYR A 27 -12.90 0.83 -22.12
N GLY A 28 -13.42 1.31 -20.98
CA GLY A 28 -12.73 1.16 -19.66
C GLY A 28 -12.82 -0.23 -19.00
N ALA A 29 -13.96 -0.91 -19.14
CA ALA A 29 -14.19 -2.23 -18.54
C ALA A 29 -13.46 -3.37 -19.28
N ALA A 30 -13.04 -3.16 -20.53
CA ALA A 30 -12.33 -4.17 -21.31
C ALA A 30 -10.90 -4.43 -20.80
N TRP A 31 -10.28 -3.40 -20.19
CA TRP A 31 -8.90 -3.43 -19.73
C TRP A 31 -8.74 -3.71 -18.24
N THR A 32 -9.84 -3.76 -17.50
CA THR A 32 -9.84 -4.03 -16.05
C THR A 32 -10.25 -5.47 -15.80
N MET A 33 -9.63 -6.15 -14.83
CA MET A 33 -10.02 -7.49 -14.42
C MET A 33 -11.48 -7.51 -13.97
N THR A 34 -12.21 -8.52 -14.42
CA THR A 34 -13.57 -8.76 -13.98
C THR A 34 -13.57 -9.43 -12.60
N THR A 35 -14.67 -9.27 -11.85
CA THR A 35 -14.85 -9.94 -10.56
C THR A 35 -14.68 -11.47 -10.66
N ARG A 36 -15.05 -12.07 -11.79
CA ARG A 36 -14.88 -13.51 -12.02
C ARG A 36 -13.40 -13.89 -12.06
N GLU A 37 -12.57 -13.13 -12.77
CA GLU A 37 -11.13 -13.36 -12.87
C GLU A 37 -10.46 -13.20 -11.50
N VAL A 38 -10.81 -12.15 -10.76
CA VAL A 38 -10.29 -11.92 -9.40
C VAL A 38 -10.65 -13.08 -8.46
N ARG A 39 -11.88 -13.61 -8.54
CA ARG A 39 -12.29 -14.80 -7.78
C ARG A 39 -11.50 -16.04 -8.18
N GLN A 40 -11.24 -16.25 -9.47
CA GLN A 40 -10.44 -17.38 -9.95
C GLN A 40 -8.98 -17.31 -9.45
N ILE A 41 -8.37 -16.13 -9.50
CA ILE A 41 -7.05 -15.89 -8.92
C ILE A 41 -7.09 -16.21 -7.42
N GLY A 42 -8.12 -15.72 -6.74
CA GLY A 42 -8.37 -15.99 -5.34
C GLY A 42 -8.39 -17.48 -5.01
N PHE A 43 -9.21 -18.27 -5.72
CA PHE A 43 -9.26 -19.72 -5.52
C PHE A 43 -7.91 -20.40 -5.80
N ALA A 44 -7.18 -19.96 -6.83
CA ALA A 44 -5.86 -20.50 -7.12
C ALA A 44 -4.84 -20.24 -5.99
N MET A 45 -4.95 -19.08 -5.33
CA MET A 45 -4.18 -18.78 -4.12
C MET A 45 -4.65 -19.61 -2.93
N ASP A 46 -5.95 -19.71 -2.69
CA ASP A 46 -6.49 -20.45 -1.55
C ASP A 46 -6.16 -21.96 -1.61
N ASN A 47 -5.91 -22.49 -2.81
CA ASN A 47 -5.41 -23.85 -3.03
C ASN A 47 -3.92 -24.06 -2.65
N GLN A 48 -3.17 -23.00 -2.33
CA GLN A 48 -1.78 -23.11 -1.87
C GLN A 48 -1.71 -23.11 -0.34
N ALA A 49 -0.90 -24.02 0.22
CA ALA A 49 -0.74 -24.14 1.67
C ALA A 49 0.06 -22.98 2.30
N PHE A 50 1.06 -22.47 1.56
CA PHE A 50 1.97 -21.44 2.07
C PHE A 50 1.80 -20.11 1.34
N ASP A 51 1.90 -19.01 2.08
CA ASP A 51 1.78 -17.66 1.53
C ASP A 51 2.82 -17.35 0.44
N GLU A 52 4.01 -17.95 0.49
CA GLU A 52 5.02 -17.78 -0.55
C GLU A 52 4.53 -18.31 -1.91
N ASP A 53 3.90 -19.49 -1.91
CA ASP A 53 3.34 -20.10 -3.11
C ASP A 53 2.11 -19.32 -3.59
N LYS A 54 1.25 -18.86 -2.66
CA LYS A 54 0.14 -17.93 -2.97
C LYS A 54 0.64 -16.70 -3.70
N LEU A 55 1.75 -16.13 -3.22
CA LEU A 55 2.35 -14.93 -3.78
C LEU A 55 2.94 -15.20 -5.16
N ARG A 56 3.57 -16.35 -5.38
CA ARG A 56 4.07 -16.77 -6.70
C ARG A 56 2.92 -16.91 -7.70
N VAL A 57 1.82 -17.55 -7.31
CA VAL A 57 0.60 -17.68 -8.13
C VAL A 57 0.00 -16.32 -8.45
N ALA A 58 -0.20 -15.47 -7.43
CA ALA A 58 -0.77 -14.14 -7.62
C ALA A 58 0.07 -13.27 -8.56
N ARG A 59 1.39 -13.19 -8.33
CA ARG A 59 2.31 -12.42 -9.19
C ARG A 59 2.31 -12.91 -10.63
N ARG A 60 2.35 -14.24 -10.84
CA ARG A 60 2.31 -14.83 -12.18
C ARG A 60 1.01 -14.48 -12.90
N THR A 61 -0.13 -14.65 -12.24
CA THR A 61 -1.42 -14.44 -12.90
C THR A 61 -1.69 -12.96 -13.19
N ILE A 62 -1.37 -12.07 -12.25
CA ILE A 62 -1.51 -10.61 -12.45
C ILE A 62 -0.47 -10.11 -13.47
N GLY A 63 0.78 -10.56 -13.37
CA GLY A 63 1.87 -10.15 -14.24
C GLY A 63 1.66 -10.55 -15.71
N ASN A 64 1.13 -11.75 -15.94
CA ASN A 64 0.82 -12.28 -17.27
C ASN A 64 -0.50 -11.74 -17.84
N SER A 65 -1.30 -11.06 -17.04
CA SER A 65 -2.52 -10.44 -17.53
C SER A 65 -2.19 -9.12 -18.22
N ASN A 66 -2.78 -8.88 -19.38
CA ASN A 66 -2.75 -7.58 -20.07
C ASN A 66 -3.79 -6.60 -19.49
N ARG A 67 -4.31 -6.88 -18.29
CA ARG A 67 -5.38 -6.12 -17.65
C ARG A 67 -4.90 -5.48 -16.36
N THR A 68 -5.52 -4.36 -16.03
CA THR A 68 -5.35 -3.66 -14.76
C THR A 68 -6.28 -4.24 -13.70
N ILE A 69 -5.96 -4.00 -12.43
CA ILE A 69 -6.77 -4.45 -11.28
C ILE A 69 -7.29 -3.25 -10.50
N LEU A 70 -8.52 -3.32 -9.98
CA LEU A 70 -9.03 -2.30 -9.07
C LEU A 70 -8.41 -2.44 -7.68
N SER A 71 -8.22 -1.33 -6.99
CA SER A 71 -7.70 -1.29 -5.62
C SER A 71 -8.57 -2.13 -4.66
N ALA A 72 -9.89 -2.10 -4.86
CA ALA A 72 -10.84 -2.91 -4.10
C ALA A 72 -10.65 -4.43 -4.32
N ASP A 73 -10.37 -4.85 -5.55
CA ASP A 73 -10.13 -6.24 -5.91
C ASP A 73 -8.76 -6.72 -5.44
N LEU A 74 -7.74 -5.87 -5.55
CA LEU A 74 -6.42 -6.14 -5.00
C LEU A 74 -6.51 -6.37 -3.48
N ARG A 75 -7.25 -5.55 -2.75
CA ARG A 75 -7.51 -5.76 -1.31
C ARG A 75 -8.09 -7.14 -1.01
N ILE A 76 -9.02 -7.63 -1.83
CA ILE A 76 -9.61 -8.97 -1.67
C ILE A 76 -8.54 -10.06 -1.84
N LEU A 77 -7.60 -9.91 -2.79
CA LEU A 77 -6.46 -10.82 -2.94
C LEU A 77 -5.49 -10.76 -1.75
N LEU A 78 -5.20 -9.57 -1.25
CA LEU A 78 -4.29 -9.37 -0.12
C LEU A 78 -4.80 -10.00 1.18
N ASN A 79 -6.11 -9.98 1.40
CA ASN A 79 -6.73 -10.59 2.59
C ASN A 79 -6.60 -12.13 2.65
N ARG A 80 -6.14 -12.79 1.57
CA ARG A 80 -5.92 -14.25 1.53
C ARG A 80 -4.58 -14.70 2.11
N PHE A 81 -3.65 -13.77 2.28
CA PHE A 81 -2.37 -14.05 2.94
C PHE A 81 -2.56 -14.05 4.45
N ALA A 82 -1.79 -14.89 5.14
CA ALA A 82 -1.72 -14.89 6.59
C ALA A 82 -0.80 -13.77 7.11
N PHE A 83 0.27 -13.46 6.38
CA PHE A 83 1.31 -12.53 6.83
C PHE A 83 1.41 -11.25 5.98
N ASP A 84 1.49 -10.11 6.66
CA ASP A 84 1.62 -8.79 6.03
C ASP A 84 2.83 -8.66 5.11
N ARG A 85 3.94 -9.35 5.41
CA ARG A 85 5.13 -9.34 4.53
C ARG A 85 4.81 -9.73 3.09
N HIS A 86 3.91 -10.70 2.90
CA HIS A 86 3.51 -11.16 1.57
C HIS A 86 2.45 -10.25 0.96
N ARG A 87 1.54 -9.71 1.79
CA ARG A 87 0.59 -8.68 1.38
C ARG A 87 1.34 -7.48 0.79
N LEU A 88 2.38 -7.02 1.48
CA LEU A 88 3.17 -5.86 1.07
C LEU A 88 3.90 -6.11 -0.25
N GLN A 89 4.51 -7.29 -0.39
CA GLN A 89 5.19 -7.67 -1.65
C GLN A 89 4.22 -7.70 -2.84
N LEU A 90 3.00 -8.23 -2.66
CA LEU A 90 2.01 -8.22 -3.73
C LEU A 90 1.50 -6.81 -4.01
N ALA A 91 1.23 -6.01 -2.98
CA ALA A 91 0.75 -4.65 -3.12
C ALA A 91 1.74 -3.78 -3.92
N LYS A 92 3.03 -3.84 -3.60
CA LYS A 92 4.10 -3.14 -4.32
C LYS A 92 4.16 -3.57 -5.79
N PHE A 93 4.08 -4.88 -6.06
CA PHE A 93 4.08 -5.41 -7.42
C PHE A 93 2.85 -4.97 -8.23
N ALA A 94 1.67 -4.98 -7.61
CA ALA A 94 0.42 -4.68 -8.28
C ALA A 94 0.21 -3.17 -8.50
N TYR A 95 0.90 -2.30 -7.76
CA TYR A 95 0.70 -0.85 -7.79
C TYR A 95 0.77 -0.26 -9.21
N GLU A 96 1.75 -0.67 -10.01
CA GLU A 96 1.92 -0.22 -11.41
C GLU A 96 0.78 -0.68 -12.34
N ARG A 97 -0.01 -1.66 -11.91
CA ARG A 97 -1.13 -2.26 -12.66
C ARG A 97 -2.49 -1.89 -12.08
N VAL A 98 -2.55 -0.98 -11.12
CA VAL A 98 -3.81 -0.52 -10.53
C VAL A 98 -4.53 0.43 -11.49
N ALA A 99 -5.82 0.16 -11.75
CA ALA A 99 -6.65 0.99 -12.61
C ALA A 99 -7.08 2.31 -11.95
N ASP A 100 -7.19 2.33 -10.62
CA ASP A 100 -7.68 3.45 -9.82
C ASP A 100 -6.72 3.84 -8.66
N PRO A 101 -5.52 4.38 -8.94
CA PRO A 101 -4.54 4.72 -7.91
C PRO A 101 -5.08 5.66 -6.80
N GLN A 102 -6.07 6.50 -7.14
CA GLN A 102 -6.77 7.36 -6.18
C GLN A 102 -7.48 6.60 -5.04
N ASN A 103 -7.83 5.32 -5.27
CA ASN A 103 -8.47 4.45 -4.28
C ASN A 103 -7.50 3.47 -3.62
N PHE A 104 -6.20 3.61 -3.86
CA PHE A 104 -5.20 2.68 -3.35
C PHE A 104 -5.14 2.66 -1.80
N TYR A 105 -5.64 3.71 -1.14
CA TYR A 105 -5.83 3.74 0.31
C TYR A 105 -6.66 2.56 0.85
N LEU A 106 -7.52 1.93 0.03
CA LEU A 106 -8.30 0.75 0.42
C LEU A 106 -7.42 -0.46 0.76
N VAL A 107 -6.24 -0.56 0.13
CA VAL A 107 -5.27 -1.65 0.35
C VAL A 107 -4.70 -1.61 1.77
N TYR A 108 -4.65 -0.43 2.39
CA TYR A 108 -4.13 -0.26 3.74
C TYR A 108 -4.92 -1.13 4.73
N ASN A 109 -6.24 -1.22 4.58
CA ASN A 109 -7.12 -2.04 5.44
C ASN A 109 -6.82 -3.56 5.41
N SER A 110 -5.93 -4.03 4.54
CA SER A 110 -5.48 -5.42 4.52
C SER A 110 -4.27 -5.71 5.42
N PHE A 111 -3.58 -4.69 5.93
CA PHE A 111 -2.44 -4.87 6.84
C PHE A 111 -2.88 -4.91 8.30
N VAL A 112 -2.11 -5.59 9.13
CA VAL A 112 -2.32 -5.69 10.58
C VAL A 112 -1.29 -4.84 11.32
N TYR A 113 -0.05 -4.78 10.83
CA TYR A 113 1.06 -4.14 11.52
C TYR A 113 1.36 -2.75 10.97
N ALA A 114 1.49 -1.76 11.88
CA ALA A 114 1.88 -0.37 11.59
C ALA A 114 3.11 -0.26 10.66
N SER A 115 4.10 -1.13 10.87
CA SER A 115 5.34 -1.17 10.07
C SER A 115 5.10 -1.45 8.58
N SER A 116 4.09 -2.27 8.26
CA SER A 116 3.77 -2.60 6.87
C SER A 116 3.14 -1.42 6.13
N TYR A 117 2.32 -0.63 6.82
CA TYR A 117 1.77 0.62 6.28
C TYR A 117 2.89 1.64 6.04
N GLN A 118 3.80 1.82 7.00
CA GLN A 118 4.93 2.74 6.87
C GLN A 118 5.85 2.35 5.69
N GLU A 119 6.09 1.06 5.50
CA GLU A 119 6.90 0.57 4.39
C GLU A 119 6.20 0.75 3.03
N LEU A 120 4.87 0.65 2.99
CA LEU A 120 4.09 0.97 1.79
C LEU A 120 4.13 2.47 1.49
N ASP A 121 3.96 3.33 2.49
CA ASP A 121 4.06 4.79 2.35
C ASP A 121 5.43 5.24 1.85
N HIS A 122 6.49 4.61 2.36
CA HIS A 122 7.85 4.85 1.88
C HIS A 122 8.00 4.46 0.41
N PHE A 123 7.43 3.31 0.01
CA PHE A 123 7.45 2.87 -1.39
C PHE A 123 6.67 3.81 -2.32
N LEU A 124 5.53 4.33 -1.87
CA LEU A 124 4.72 5.29 -2.63
C LEU A 124 5.29 6.72 -2.61
N GLY A 125 6.34 6.96 -1.83
CA GLY A 125 6.98 8.28 -1.71
C GLY A 125 6.22 9.26 -0.81
N TYR A 126 5.21 8.82 -0.06
CA TYR A 126 4.44 9.67 0.85
C TYR A 126 5.24 10.10 2.09
N ASN A 127 6.20 9.29 2.52
CA ASN A 127 7.08 9.56 3.67
C ASN A 127 8.51 9.96 3.25
N GLN A 128 8.64 10.81 2.24
CA GLN A 128 9.89 11.52 1.99
C GLN A 128 9.84 12.88 2.73
N PRO A 129 10.42 13.03 3.94
CA PRO A 129 10.83 14.36 4.37
C PRO A 129 11.82 14.83 3.31
N TYR A 130 11.48 15.87 2.57
CA TYR A 130 12.27 16.47 1.48
C TYR A 130 13.79 16.35 1.70
N TYR A 131 14.38 15.24 1.23
CA TYR A 131 15.82 15.09 1.11
C TYR A 131 16.10 14.85 -0.36
N ARG A 132 16.07 15.96 -1.12
CA ARG A 132 16.66 16.02 -2.45
C ARG A 132 18.18 15.84 -2.27
N PRO A 133 18.81 14.79 -2.81
CA PRO A 133 20.26 14.71 -2.83
C PRO A 133 20.78 15.84 -3.73
N GLY A 134 21.37 16.86 -3.11
CA GLY A 134 21.90 18.07 -3.79
C GLY A 134 21.18 19.38 -3.47
N GLY A 135 20.09 19.37 -2.69
CA GLY A 135 19.44 20.59 -2.20
C GLY A 135 19.71 20.79 -0.71
N ARG A 136 20.14 22.00 -0.30
CA ARG A 136 20.27 22.37 1.12
C ARG A 136 18.95 22.04 1.84
N ALA A 137 19.02 21.20 2.88
CA ALA A 137 17.84 20.81 3.65
C ALA A 137 17.04 22.06 4.09
N PRO A 138 15.70 22.06 3.98
CA PRO A 138 14.91 23.11 4.59
C PRO A 138 15.19 23.11 6.09
N ALA A 139 15.55 24.28 6.63
CA ALA A 139 15.81 24.43 8.05
C ALA A 139 14.59 23.95 8.85
N ALA A 140 14.82 23.05 9.80
CA ALA A 140 13.77 22.61 10.71
C ALA A 140 13.08 23.84 11.32
N PRO A 141 11.74 23.85 11.46
CA PRO A 141 11.07 24.92 12.17
C PRO A 141 11.66 24.99 13.58
N ARG A 142 12.17 26.17 13.96
CA ARG A 142 12.58 26.47 15.33
C ARG A 142 11.34 26.37 16.22
N ASN A 143 11.04 25.17 16.71
CA ASN A 143 10.05 24.99 17.75
C ASN A 143 10.63 25.54 19.05
N GLY A 144 10.41 26.83 19.28
CA GLY A 144 10.70 27.48 20.55
C GLY A 144 9.71 26.99 21.59
N ASN A 145 9.99 25.83 22.19
CA ASN A 145 9.60 25.48 23.56
C ASN A 145 10.03 24.05 23.89
N VAL A 146 11.29 23.89 24.32
CA VAL A 146 11.64 22.88 25.32
C VAL A 146 12.62 23.55 26.29
N GLN A 147 12.08 24.26 27.28
CA GLN A 147 12.82 24.46 28.52
C GLN A 147 12.88 23.08 29.19
N ASN A 148 14.05 22.45 29.16
CA ASN A 148 14.35 21.37 30.10
C ASN A 148 15.38 21.91 31.12
N PRO A 149 15.00 22.09 32.40
CA PRO A 149 15.91 22.51 33.44
C PRO A 149 16.71 21.31 33.97
N GLY A 150 18.03 21.47 34.02
CA GLY A 150 18.84 20.85 35.07
C GLY A 150 19.53 19.52 34.77
N ARG A 151 20.87 19.59 34.85
CA ARG A 151 21.91 18.62 35.27
C ARG A 151 23.12 18.90 34.37
N GLY A 152 24.20 19.56 34.77
CA GLY A 152 24.89 19.52 36.06
C GLY A 152 26.21 18.77 35.86
N ASN A 153 27.33 19.48 36.09
CA ASN A 153 28.71 18.97 36.29
C ASN A 153 29.44 18.47 35.02
N GLY A 154 30.70 18.76 34.70
CA GLY A 154 31.89 19.37 35.32
C GLY A 154 33.04 18.96 34.35
N ASN A 155 34.04 19.75 33.99
CA ASN A 155 35.25 20.04 34.75
C ASN A 155 36.27 20.50 33.68
N GLY A 156 37.02 21.57 33.93
CA GLY A 156 37.96 22.11 32.95
C GLY A 156 38.72 23.34 33.46
N SER A 157 39.21 23.27 34.70
CA SER A 157 40.14 24.23 35.27
C SER A 157 41.49 24.18 34.55
N GLY A 158 41.91 25.30 33.95
CA GLY A 158 43.18 25.41 33.20
C GLY A 158 43.70 26.84 33.04
N ARG A 159 44.07 27.47 34.17
CA ARG A 159 45.09 28.53 34.40
C ARG A 159 45.02 29.90 33.66
N PRO A 160 45.17 31.02 34.40
CA PRO A 160 45.37 32.36 33.86
C PRO A 160 46.87 32.74 33.79
N GLY A 161 47.27 33.57 32.82
CA GLY A 161 48.54 34.29 32.87
C GLY A 161 49.08 34.71 31.50
N GLY A 162 49.24 36.03 31.28
CA GLY A 162 50.00 36.55 30.15
C GLY A 162 49.76 38.02 29.83
N ARG A 163 50.43 38.91 30.55
CA ARG A 163 50.47 40.38 30.39
C ARG A 163 51.61 40.76 29.42
N GLY A 164 51.38 41.71 28.50
CA GLY A 164 52.43 42.41 27.73
C GLY A 164 51.83 43.18 26.54
N GLN A 165 51.59 44.50 26.65
CA GLN A 165 52.47 45.62 26.22
C GLN A 165 52.68 45.69 24.69
N ARG A 166 52.07 46.68 24.03
CA ARG A 166 52.64 47.98 23.57
C ARG A 166 53.48 47.85 22.29
N GLY A 167 53.10 48.64 21.29
CA GLY A 167 53.75 48.88 20.01
C GLY A 167 52.81 49.68 19.15
#